data_AF-H5X5Z3-F1
#
_entry.id   AF-H5X5Z3-F1
#
_cell.length_a   1.000
_cell.length_b   1.000
_cell.length_c   1.000
_cell.angle_alpha   90.00
_cell.angle_beta   90.00
_cell.angle_gamma   90.00
#
_symmetry.space_group_name_H-M   'P 1'
#
loop_
_entity.id
_entity.type
_entity.pdbx_description
1 polymer ?
#
loop_
_entity_poly.entity_id
_entity_poly.type
_entity_poly.pdbx_seq_one_letter_code
_entity_poly.pdbx_strand_id
1 'polypeptide(L)'
;MHAKSNRVRPLGPVAIDELDPAMFAGDGEPRDTANQDDIVHDNTRKAGFAATAINAYSAQVGGGYETFHALMGDFFADLHHLADALDIDLAAAISDGRDDYLAEIGCDR
;
A
#
# COMPACT_ATOMS: atom_id res chain seq x y z
N MET A 1 -30.55 -1.79 -12.24
CA MET A 1 -29.62 -2.41 -11.27
C MET A 1 -28.22 -2.36 -11.89
N HIS A 2 -27.33 -1.51 -11.36
CA HIS A 2 -25.95 -1.43 -11.83
C HIS A 2 -25.10 -2.30 -10.91
N ALA A 3 -24.44 -3.31 -11.48
CA ALA A 3 -23.45 -4.11 -10.79
C ALA A 3 -22.32 -3.18 -10.32
N LYS A 4 -22.17 -3.02 -9.00
CA LYS A 4 -21.03 -2.35 -8.42
C LYS A 4 -19.82 -3.26 -8.65
N SER A 5 -18.89 -2.81 -9.48
CA SER A 5 -17.62 -3.48 -9.69
C SER A 5 -16.84 -3.49 -8.38
N ASN A 6 -16.47 -4.66 -7.86
CA ASN A 6 -15.64 -4.85 -6.67
C ASN A 6 -14.17 -4.44 -6.88
N ARG A 7 -13.86 -3.67 -7.93
CA ARG A 7 -12.52 -3.18 -8.19
C ARG A 7 -12.40 -1.75 -7.67
N VAL A 8 -11.40 -1.53 -6.83
CA VAL A 8 -10.94 -0.18 -6.46
C VAL A 8 -10.77 0.61 -7.75
N ARG A 9 -11.37 1.81 -7.84
CA ARG A 9 -11.23 2.66 -9.02
C ARG A 9 -9.74 2.97 -9.21
N PRO A 10 -9.19 2.82 -10.42
CA PRO A 10 -7.84 3.30 -10.69
C PRO A 10 -7.82 4.81 -10.42
N LEU A 11 -7.08 5.21 -9.38
CA LEU A 11 -6.61 6.57 -9.27
C LEU A 11 -5.57 6.72 -10.39
N GLY A 12 -5.68 7.74 -11.24
CA GLY A 12 -4.72 7.95 -12.33
C GLY A 12 -3.30 8.23 -11.81
N PRO A 13 -2.37 8.73 -12.64
CA PRO A 13 -1.15 9.32 -12.11
C PRO A 13 -1.53 10.55 -11.29
N VAL A 14 -1.51 10.41 -9.96
CA VAL A 14 -1.77 11.47 -8.96
C VAL A 14 -0.40 11.89 -8.43
N ALA A 15 -0.14 13.20 -8.33
CA ALA A 15 1.08 13.68 -7.68
C ALA A 15 1.04 13.33 -6.17
N ILE A 16 2.19 13.21 -5.51
CA ILE A 16 2.20 12.71 -4.12
C ILE A 16 1.44 13.62 -3.14
N ASP A 17 1.49 14.92 -3.38
CA ASP A 17 0.76 15.96 -2.65
C ASP A 17 -0.75 15.96 -2.93
N GLU A 18 -1.21 15.27 -3.96
CA GLU A 18 -2.62 15.14 -4.33
C GLU A 18 -3.27 13.88 -3.74
N LEU A 19 -2.52 12.96 -3.12
CA LEU A 19 -3.06 11.78 -2.47
C LEU A 19 -3.28 12.03 -0.98
N ASP A 20 -4.55 12.16 -0.58
CA ASP A 20 -4.96 12.23 0.82
C ASP A 20 -5.08 10.80 1.42
N PRO A 21 -4.23 10.42 2.40
CA PRO A 21 -4.33 9.12 3.06
C PRO A 21 -5.69 8.87 3.74
N ALA A 22 -6.44 9.92 4.09
CA ALA A 22 -7.78 9.77 4.68
C ALA A 22 -8.78 9.10 3.72
N MET A 23 -8.51 9.12 2.41
CA MET A 23 -9.32 8.40 1.41
C MET A 23 -9.34 6.88 1.63
N PHE A 24 -8.37 6.35 2.37
CA PHE A 24 -8.21 4.93 2.63
C PHE A 24 -8.64 4.52 4.05
N ALA A 25 -9.06 5.46 4.90
CA ALA A 25 -9.32 5.21 6.31
C ALA A 25 -10.49 4.25 6.59
N GLY A 26 -11.38 4.01 5.62
CA GLY A 26 -12.58 3.20 5.86
C GLY A 26 -13.50 3.83 6.91
N ASP A 27 -14.02 3.05 7.85
CA ASP A 27 -14.82 3.51 9.00
C ASP A 27 -13.99 3.76 10.28
N GLY A 28 -12.67 3.64 10.22
CA GLY A 28 -11.75 4.00 11.30
C GLY A 28 -11.12 2.82 12.04
N GLU A 29 -11.75 1.65 12.09
CA GLU A 29 -11.26 0.46 12.81
C GLU A 29 -11.09 -0.75 11.87
N PRO A 30 -10.13 -1.66 12.11
CA PRO A 30 -10.11 -2.93 11.39
C PRO A 30 -11.36 -3.76 11.74
N ARG A 31 -11.85 -4.54 10.79
CA ARG A 31 -13.01 -5.42 11.01
C ARG A 31 -12.61 -6.85 11.32
N ASP A 32 -11.48 -7.31 10.76
CA ASP A 32 -10.82 -8.57 11.10
C ASP A 32 -11.74 -9.80 11.05
N THR A 33 -12.60 -9.88 10.03
CA THR A 33 -13.46 -11.05 9.80
C THR A 33 -13.17 -11.71 8.45
N ALA A 34 -13.63 -12.95 8.28
CA ALA A 34 -13.55 -13.67 7.00
C ALA A 34 -14.62 -13.21 5.97
N ASN A 35 -15.42 -12.19 6.28
CA ASN A 35 -16.40 -11.65 5.34
C ASN A 35 -15.67 -10.88 4.24
N GLN A 36 -16.06 -11.13 2.98
CA GLN A 36 -15.50 -10.45 1.81
C GLN A 36 -15.52 -8.92 1.90
N ASP A 37 -16.60 -8.32 2.38
CA ASP A 37 -16.72 -6.86 2.48
C ASP A 37 -15.78 -6.28 3.54
N ASP A 38 -15.52 -7.05 4.60
CA ASP A 38 -14.60 -6.67 5.68
C ASP A 38 -13.14 -6.82 5.23
N ILE A 39 -12.83 -7.86 4.46
CA ILE A 39 -11.51 -8.02 3.82
C ILE A 39 -11.22 -6.89 2.85
N VAL A 40 -12.19 -6.49 2.01
CA VAL A 40 -12.02 -5.36 1.08
C VAL A 40 -11.82 -4.06 1.86
N HIS A 41 -12.58 -3.86 2.94
CA HIS A 41 -12.42 -2.72 3.83
C HIS A 41 -11.01 -2.64 4.43
N ASP A 42 -10.55 -3.73 5.04
CA ASP A 42 -9.27 -3.77 5.74
C ASP A 42 -8.09 -3.68 4.77
N ASN A 43 -8.18 -4.29 3.58
CA ASN A 43 -7.17 -4.15 2.53
C ASN A 43 -7.11 -2.71 1.98
N THR A 44 -8.24 -2.01 1.91
CA THR A 44 -8.27 -0.58 1.55
C THR A 44 -7.52 0.25 2.59
N ARG A 45 -7.71 -0.04 3.88
CA ARG A 45 -6.98 0.60 4.99
C ARG A 45 -5.47 0.36 4.90
N LYS A 46 -5.05 -0.88 4.64
CA LYS A 46 -3.64 -1.23 4.44
C LYS A 46 -2.99 -0.45 3.29
N ALA A 47 -3.72 -0.22 2.19
CA ALA A 47 -3.25 0.65 1.10
C ALA A 47 -3.02 2.10 1.58
N GLY A 48 -3.88 2.61 2.47
CA GLY A 48 -3.70 3.91 3.11
C GLY A 48 -2.46 4.03 3.98
N PHE A 49 -2.13 2.96 4.71
CA PHE A 49 -0.90 2.91 5.50
C PHE A 49 0.34 2.98 4.61
N ALA A 50 0.35 2.24 3.50
CA ALA A 50 1.42 2.30 2.51
C ALA A 50 1.54 3.70 1.89
N ALA A 51 0.42 4.33 1.50
CA ALA A 51 0.40 5.70 1.00
C ALA A 51 1.00 6.70 2.01
N THR A 52 0.64 6.56 3.29
CA THR A 52 1.18 7.40 4.37
C THR A 52 2.69 7.24 4.51
N ALA A 53 3.21 6.01 4.41
CA ALA A 53 4.63 5.73 4.47
C ALA A 53 5.40 6.38 3.31
N ILE A 54 4.88 6.29 2.07
CA ILE A 54 5.52 6.94 0.91
C ILE A 54 5.46 8.47 1.04
N ASN A 55 4.35 9.05 1.53
CA ASN A 55 4.26 10.49 1.79
C ASN A 55 5.31 10.95 2.83
N ALA A 56 5.48 10.21 3.92
CA ALA A 56 6.48 10.51 4.94
C ALA A 56 7.90 10.39 4.39
N TYR A 57 8.17 9.36 3.58
CA TYR A 57 9.45 9.20 2.88
C TYR A 57 9.73 10.39 1.95
N SER A 58 8.78 10.77 1.11
CA SER A 58 8.90 11.92 0.19
C SER A 58 9.23 13.22 0.93
N ALA A 59 8.56 13.48 2.06
CA ALA A 59 8.84 14.63 2.90
C ALA A 59 10.27 14.60 3.49
N GLN A 60 10.79 13.42 3.82
CA GLN A 60 12.14 13.24 4.36
C GLN A 60 13.24 13.48 3.32
N VAL A 61 13.04 13.02 2.07
CA VAL A 61 14.03 13.16 0.99
C VAL A 61 13.88 14.45 0.18
N GLY A 62 12.82 15.22 0.42
CA GLY A 62 12.53 16.45 -0.32
C GLY A 62 11.94 16.24 -1.71
N GLY A 63 11.37 15.06 -1.97
CA GLY A 63 10.85 14.62 -3.27
C GLY A 63 9.42 15.06 -3.60
N GLY A 64 8.96 16.20 -3.07
CA GLY A 64 7.56 16.62 -3.16
C GLY A 64 7.02 16.87 -4.59
N TYR A 65 7.89 16.97 -5.59
CA TYR A 65 7.53 17.18 -7.01
C TYR A 65 7.54 15.89 -7.84
N GLU A 66 7.88 14.76 -7.23
CA GLU A 66 8.02 13.50 -7.93
C GLU A 66 6.72 12.70 -7.98
N THR A 67 6.63 11.81 -8.97
CA THR A 67 5.50 10.89 -9.08
C THR A 67 5.56 9.81 -7.99
N PHE A 68 4.40 9.28 -7.58
CA PHE A 68 4.34 8.11 -6.68
C PHE A 68 5.22 6.95 -7.13
N HIS A 69 5.26 6.66 -8.43
CA HIS A 69 6.07 5.57 -8.97
C HIS A 69 7.57 5.81 -8.76
N ALA A 70 8.05 7.04 -8.99
CA ALA A 70 9.45 7.39 -8.76
C ALA A 70 9.80 7.24 -7.27
N LEU A 71 8.98 7.82 -6.39
CA LEU A 71 9.19 7.76 -4.94
C LEU A 71 9.11 6.34 -4.38
N MET A 72 8.25 5.49 -4.92
CA MET A 72 8.23 4.05 -4.58
C MET A 72 9.54 3.37 -5.01
N GLY A 73 10.04 3.69 -6.21
CA GLY A 73 11.31 3.17 -6.70
C GLY A 73 12.49 3.55 -5.80
N ASP A 74 12.59 4.83 -5.44
CA ASP A 74 13.63 5.34 -4.55
C ASP A 74 13.51 4.74 -3.14
N PHE A 75 12.28 4.63 -2.61
CA PHE A 75 12.03 3.97 -1.34
C PHE A 75 12.50 2.51 -1.34
N PHE A 76 12.22 1.75 -2.42
CA PHE A 76 12.72 0.38 -2.54
C PHE A 76 14.26 0.31 -2.64
N ALA A 77 14.90 1.26 -3.32
CA ALA A 77 16.36 1.35 -3.36
C ALA A 77 16.95 1.59 -1.96
N ASP A 78 16.35 2.49 -1.18
CA ASP A 78 16.79 2.76 0.19
C ASP A 78 16.51 1.59 1.15
N LEU A 79 15.46 0.81 0.91
CA LEU A 79 15.22 -0.45 1.64
C LEU A 79 16.31 -1.48 1.38
N HIS A 80 16.89 -1.54 0.17
CA HIS A 80 18.07 -2.39 -0.07
C HIS A 80 19.25 -1.93 0.79
N HIS A 81 19.54 -0.62 0.84
CA HIS A 81 20.60 -0.08 1.69
C HIS A 81 20.37 -0.36 3.17
N LEU A 82 19.12 -0.25 3.63
CA LEU A 82 18.75 -0.58 5.02
C LEU A 82 18.93 -2.08 5.31
N ALA A 83 18.49 -2.94 4.40
CA ALA A 83 18.59 -4.39 4.57
C ALA A 83 20.05 -4.85 4.64
N ASP A 84 20.92 -4.32 3.78
CA ASP A 84 22.36 -4.56 3.82
C ASP A 84 22.97 -4.12 5.17
N ALA A 85 22.54 -2.96 5.69
CA ALA A 85 23.04 -2.43 6.96
C ALA A 85 22.57 -3.24 8.18
N LEU A 86 21.42 -3.92 8.08
CA LEU A 86 20.80 -4.69 9.16
C LEU A 86 20.98 -6.21 9.02
N ASP A 87 21.66 -6.69 7.98
CA ASP A 87 21.81 -8.12 7.64
C ASP A 87 20.44 -8.83 7.48
N ILE A 88 19.52 -8.17 6.77
CA ILE A 88 18.16 -8.67 6.48
C ILE A 88 18.09 -9.18 5.04
N ASP A 89 17.55 -10.38 4.84
CA ASP A 89 17.18 -10.87 3.51
C ASP A 89 15.90 -10.17 3.02
N LEU A 90 16.08 -9.04 2.33
CA LEU A 90 14.96 -8.26 1.80
C LEU A 90 14.14 -9.04 0.76
N ALA A 91 14.78 -9.92 -0.02
CA ALA A 91 14.08 -10.70 -1.03
C ALA A 91 13.13 -11.72 -0.37
N ALA A 92 13.56 -12.36 0.70
CA ALA A 92 12.71 -13.23 1.51
C ALA A 92 11.54 -12.45 2.12
N ALA A 93 11.80 -11.28 2.74
CA ALA A 93 10.75 -10.45 3.35
C ALA A 93 9.69 -9.99 2.32
N ILE A 94 10.10 -9.62 1.11
CA ILE A 94 9.17 -9.27 0.01
C ILE A 94 8.36 -10.49 -0.43
N SER A 95 8.99 -11.67 -0.50
CA SER A 95 8.31 -12.92 -0.86
C SER A 95 7.22 -13.28 0.15
N ASP A 96 7.54 -13.24 1.45
CA ASP A 96 6.60 -13.54 2.53
C ASP A 96 5.41 -12.58 2.52
N GLY A 97 5.68 -11.26 2.40
CA GLY A 97 4.61 -10.26 2.32
C GLY A 97 3.72 -10.40 1.07
N ARG A 98 4.27 -10.89 -0.05
CA ARG A 98 3.49 -11.21 -1.24
C ARG A 98 2.56 -12.41 -0.99
N ASP A 99 3.03 -13.43 -0.30
CA ASP A 99 2.21 -14.60 0.02
C ASP A 99 1.06 -14.23 0.97
N ASP A 100 1.31 -13.38 1.97
CA ASP A 100 0.27 -12.80 2.82
C ASP A 100 -0.75 -12.00 2.01
N TYR A 101 -0.30 -11.09 1.15
CA TYR A 101 -1.20 -10.32 0.26
C TYR A 101 -2.06 -11.23 -0.61
N LEU A 102 -1.48 -12.27 -1.20
CA LEU A 102 -2.21 -13.23 -2.05
C LEU A 102 -3.23 -14.05 -1.26
N ALA A 103 -2.93 -14.40 -0.01
CA ALA A 103 -3.88 -15.04 0.89
C ALA A 103 -5.05 -14.10 1.22
N GLU A 104 -4.78 -12.81 1.45
CA GLU A 104 -5.79 -11.80 1.79
C GLU A 104 -6.75 -11.46 0.66
N ILE A 105 -6.30 -11.43 -0.60
CA ILE A 105 -7.17 -11.18 -1.75
C ILE A 105 -7.77 -12.46 -2.34
N GLY A 106 -7.31 -13.62 -1.87
CA GLY A 106 -7.66 -14.96 -2.33
C GLY A 106 -8.90 -15.53 -1.65
N CYS A 107 -9.97 -14.74 -1.52
CA CYS A 107 -11.30 -15.30 -1.29
C CYS A 107 -11.78 -15.97 -2.59
N ASP A 108 -11.81 -17.30 -2.56
CA ASP A 108 -12.27 -18.25 -3.58
C ASP A 108 -11.43 -18.36 -4.87
N ARG A 109 -10.55 -19.37 -4.90
CA ARG A 109 -10.29 -20.15 -6.12
C ARG A 109 -11.02 -21.48 -6.03
#